data_AF-A0A9D6U2F4-F1
#
_entry.id   AF-A0A9D6U2F4-F1
#
_cell.length_a   1.000
_cell.length_b   1.000
_cell.length_c   1.000
_cell.angle_alpha   90.00
_cell.angle_beta   90.00
_cell.angle_gamma   90.00
#
_symmetry.space_group_name_H-M   'P 1'
#
loop_
_entity.id
_entity.type
_entity.pdbx_description
1 polymer ?
#
loop_
_entity_poly.entity_id
_entity_poly.type
_entity_poly.pdbx_seq_one_letter_code
_entity_poly.pdbx_strand_id
1 'polypeptide(L)' 'MKLVISIDVEEEGLFSGEYARTPSGVTNVAQLKRLEFIPREFGFPLTLLVTYHAARDPEAREVLRYWRDRYGTEIGAHL' A
#
# COMPACT_ATOMS: atom_id res chain seq x y z
N MET A 1 -3.24 23.99 -9.70
CA MET A 1 -3.92 22.74 -9.32
C MET A 1 -2.89 21.83 -8.65
N LYS A 2 -3.25 21.09 -7.59
CA LYS A 2 -2.38 20.07 -6.97
C LYS A 2 -3.08 18.72 -7.10
N LEU A 3 -2.36 17.70 -7.54
CA LEU A 3 -2.84 16.31 -7.63
C LEU A 3 -2.01 15.47 -6.66
N VAL A 4 -2.67 14.63 -5.88
CA VAL A 4 -2.06 13.65 -4.97
C VAL A 4 -2.75 12.31 -5.23
N ILE A 5 -1.96 11.23 -5.21
CA ILE A 5 -2.46 9.87 -5.32
C ILE A 5 -2.08 9.13 -4.05
N SER A 6 -3.07 8.92 -3.18
CA SER A 6 -2.94 8.05 -2.02
C SER A 6 -3.51 6.67 -2.32
N ILE A 7 -2.88 5.63 -1.79
CA ILE A 7 -3.35 4.25 -1.87
C ILE A 7 -3.47 3.72 -0.45
N ASP A 8 -4.65 3.22 -0.11
CA ASP A 8 -4.86 2.49 1.14
C ASP A 8 -4.29 1.08 0.95
N VAL A 9 -3.30 0.75 1.78
CA VAL A 9 -2.59 -0.53 1.78
C VAL A 9 -3.10 -1.34 2.94
N GLU A 10 -4.13 -2.12 2.63
CA GLU A 10 -4.96 -2.81 3.61
C GLU A 10 -5.06 -4.31 3.33
N GLU A 11 -5.77 -5.00 4.22
CA GLU A 11 -5.93 -6.44 4.19
C GLU A 11 -6.87 -6.95 3.10
N GLU A 12 -6.75 -8.24 2.82
CA GLU A 12 -7.62 -8.92 1.89
C GLU A 12 -9.02 -9.14 2.46
N GLY A 13 -10.01 -9.23 1.57
CA GLY A 13 -11.39 -9.56 1.94
C GLY A 13 -12.16 -8.40 2.57
N LEU A 14 -11.58 -7.20 2.65
CA LEU A 14 -12.32 -5.97 2.91
C LEU A 14 -13.38 -5.76 1.81
N PHE A 15 -14.47 -5.10 2.16
CA PHE A 15 -15.63 -4.88 1.27
C PHE A 15 -16.39 -6.14 0.84
N SER A 16 -16.17 -7.28 1.51
CA SER A 16 -16.97 -8.51 1.33
C SER A 16 -18.32 -8.48 2.06
N GLY A 17 -18.55 -7.48 2.93
CA GLY A 17 -19.69 -7.42 3.85
C GLY A 17 -19.45 -8.16 5.17
N GLU A 18 -18.37 -8.95 5.26
CA GLU A 18 -17.94 -9.64 6.48
C GLU A 18 -16.52 -9.19 6.85
N TYR A 19 -16.38 -8.51 7.98
CA TYR A 19 -15.09 -8.00 8.45
C TYR A 19 -14.58 -8.88 9.60
N ALA A 20 -13.71 -9.83 9.25
CA ALA A 20 -13.10 -10.71 10.24
C ALA A 20 -12.19 -9.91 11.18
N ARG A 21 -12.27 -10.18 12.49
CA ARG A 21 -11.37 -9.59 13.49
C ARG A 21 -9.89 -9.91 13.21
N THR A 22 -9.65 -11.08 12.62
CA THR A 22 -8.34 -11.47 12.13
C THR A 22 -8.47 -11.61 10.61
N PRO A 23 -7.86 -10.72 9.82
CA PRO A 23 -7.95 -10.77 8.37
C PRO A 23 -7.17 -11.97 7.82
N SER A 24 -7.56 -12.41 6.62
CA SER A 24 -6.94 -13.55 5.94
C SER A 24 -5.46 -13.33 5.61
N GLY A 25 -5.05 -12.07 5.41
CA GLY A 25 -3.67 -11.71 5.12
C GLY A 25 -3.56 -10.39 4.33
N VAL A 26 -2.34 -10.12 3.86
CA VAL A 26 -1.95 -8.92 3.11
C VAL A 26 -1.11 -9.28 1.86
N THR A 27 -1.33 -10.46 1.27
CA THR A 27 -0.55 -10.91 0.09
C THR A 27 -0.84 -10.04 -1.15
N ASN A 28 -2.02 -9.42 -1.18
CA ASN A 28 -2.40 -8.37 -2.12
C ASN A 28 -1.41 -7.19 -2.16
N VAL A 29 -0.67 -6.89 -1.09
CA VAL A 29 0.30 -5.77 -1.05
C VAL A 29 1.38 -5.92 -2.12
N ALA A 30 1.77 -7.15 -2.48
CA ALA A 30 2.71 -7.40 -3.58
C ALA A 30 2.21 -6.86 -4.94
N GLN A 31 0.89 -6.70 -5.10
CA GLN A 31 0.28 -6.15 -6.31
C GLN A 31 0.52 -4.66 -6.49
N LEU A 32 1.01 -3.94 -5.45
CA LEU A 32 1.41 -2.54 -5.59
C LEU A 32 2.36 -2.35 -6.76
N LYS A 33 3.23 -3.33 -7.06
CA LYS A 33 4.14 -3.32 -8.20
C LYS A 33 3.47 -3.03 -9.55
N ARG A 34 2.18 -3.37 -9.70
CA ARG A 34 1.40 -3.08 -10.91
C ARG A 34 1.15 -1.58 -11.12
N LEU A 35 1.32 -0.77 -10.07
CA LEU A 35 1.18 0.68 -10.09
C LEU A 35 2.51 1.41 -10.38
N GLU A 36 3.62 0.71 -10.61
CA GLU A 36 4.93 1.34 -10.90
C GLU A 36 4.91 2.28 -12.10
N PHE A 37 3.97 2.08 -13.03
CA PHE A 37 3.79 2.97 -14.18
C PHE A 37 3.47 4.41 -13.74
N ILE A 38 2.82 4.61 -12.58
CA ILE A 38 2.44 5.93 -12.08
C ILE A 38 3.68 6.81 -11.82
N PRO A 39 4.60 6.45 -10.91
CA PRO A 39 5.80 7.24 -10.70
C PRO A 39 6.76 7.16 -11.89
N ARG A 40 6.81 6.02 -12.61
CA ARG A 40 7.77 5.83 -13.71
C ARG A 40 7.45 6.68 -14.94
N GLU A 41 6.19 6.75 -15.34
CA GLU A 41 5.77 7.37 -16.61
C GLU A 41 5.24 8.78 -16.41
N PHE A 42 4.65 9.07 -15.25
CA PHE A 42 4.03 10.36 -14.98
C PHE A 42 4.77 11.18 -13.91
N GLY A 43 5.76 10.61 -13.22
CA GLY A 43 6.56 11.33 -12.21
C GLY A 43 5.78 11.67 -10.94
N PHE A 44 4.63 11.03 -10.69
CA PHE A 44 3.85 11.24 -9.48
C PHE A 44 4.25 10.23 -8.38
N PRO A 45 4.86 10.67 -7.27
CA PRO A 45 5.06 9.79 -6.13
C PRO A 45 3.71 9.44 -5.51
N LEU A 46 3.59 8.20 -5.01
CA LEU A 46 2.43 7.76 -4.25
C LEU A 46 2.59 8.11 -2.76
N THR A 47 1.48 8.25 -2.05
CA THR A 47 1.40 8.15 -0.59
C THR A 47 0.70 6.83 -0.24
N LEU A 48 1.37 5.96 0.52
CA LEU A 48 0.80 4.68 0.95
C LEU A 48 0.28 4.81 2.38
N LEU A 49 -1.03 4.63 2.57
CA LEU A 49 -1.67 4.67 3.88
C LEU A 49 -1.82 3.23 4.38
N VAL A 50 -1.00 2.85 5.35
CA VAL A 50 -0.76 1.43 5.70
C VAL A 50 -1.46 1.05 6.99
N THR A 51 -2.21 -0.05 6.99
CA THR A 51 -2.87 -0.59 8.19
C THR A 51 -1.88 -1.28 9.13
N TYR A 52 -2.32 -1.57 10.36
CA TYR A 52 -1.51 -2.30 11.33
C TYR A 52 -1.04 -3.67 10.80
N HIS A 53 -1.92 -4.44 10.13
CA HIS A 53 -1.55 -5.77 9.65
C HIS A 53 -0.53 -5.70 8.50
N ALA A 54 -0.71 -4.77 7.56
CA ALA A 54 0.26 -4.54 6.48
C ALA A 54 1.61 -4.04 7.02
N ALA A 55 1.61 -3.18 8.05
CA ALA A 55 2.84 -2.71 8.68
C ALA A 55 3.58 -3.79 9.48
N ARG A 56 2.87 -4.82 9.95
CA ARG A 56 3.41 -5.93 10.76
C ARG A 56 3.91 -7.10 9.93
N ASP A 57 3.39 -7.28 8.73
CA ASP A 57 3.73 -8.40 7.85
C ASP A 57 5.14 -8.23 7.25
N PRO A 58 6.03 -9.24 7.36
CA PRO A 58 7.39 -9.14 6.83
C PRO A 58 7.46 -8.90 5.33
N GLU A 59 6.61 -9.56 4.53
CA GLU A 59 6.66 -9.46 3.06
C GLU A 59 6.12 -8.10 2.59
N ALA A 60 5.01 -7.64 3.17
CA ALA A 60 4.48 -6.31 2.93
C ALA A 60 5.50 -5.22 3.27
N ARG A 61 6.26 -5.36 4.36
CA ARG A 61 7.33 -4.41 4.73
C ARG A 61 8.46 -4.34 3.70
N GLU A 62 8.80 -5.44 3.04
CA GLU A 62 9.77 -5.43 1.94
C GLU A 62 9.24 -4.61 0.76
N VAL A 63 7.97 -4.81 0.40
CA VAL A 63 7.30 -4.05 -0.68
C VAL A 63 7.25 -2.56 -0.33
N LEU A 64 6.81 -2.20 0.88
CA LEU A 64 6.74 -0.80 1.33
C LEU A 64 8.11 -0.12 1.32
N ARG A 65 9.16 -0.84 1.75
CA ARG A 65 10.53 -0.33 1.70
C ARG A 65 11.00 -0.10 0.28
N TYR A 66 10.73 -1.05 -0.61
CA TYR A 66 11.03 -0.89 -2.04
C TYR A 66 10.38 0.37 -2.61
N TRP A 67 9.10 0.62 -2.33
CA TRP A 67 8.39 1.81 -2.80
C TRP A 67 8.99 3.11 -2.26
N ARG A 68 9.26 3.16 -0.96
CA ARG A 68 9.93 4.31 -0.32
C ARG A 68 11.31 4.58 -0.95
N ASP A 69 12.16 3.56 -1.03
CA ASP A 69 13.55 3.72 -1.44
C ASP A 69 13.69 3.97 -2.95
N ARG A 70 12.82 3.35 -3.77
CA ARG A 70 12.90 3.45 -5.24
C ARG A 70 12.17 4.66 -5.81
N TYR A 71 11.04 5.05 -5.23
CA TYR A 71 10.13 6.07 -5.77
C TYR A 71 9.91 7.26 -4.85
N GLY A 72 10.54 7.30 -3.66
CA GLY A 72 10.38 8.40 -2.72
C GLY A 72 8.96 8.48 -2.12
N THR A 73 8.25 7.35 -2.10
CA THR A 73 6.89 7.24 -1.61
C THR A 73 6.79 7.60 -0.13
N GLU A 74 5.81 8.41 0.21
CA GLU A 74 5.42 8.68 1.60
C GLU A 74 4.67 7.48 2.18
N ILE A 75 4.92 7.15 3.45
CA ILE A 75 4.19 6.11 4.18
C ILE A 75 3.47 6.77 5.36
N GLY A 76 2.15 6.73 5.32
CA GLY A 76 1.26 7.18 6.40
C GLY A 76 0.59 6.00 7.10
N ALA A 77 0.05 6.24 8.29
CA ALA A 77 -0.75 5.25 9.00
C ALA A 77 -2.22 5.32 8.55
N HIS A 78 -2.85 4.15 8.39
CA HIS A 78 -4.29 4.02 8.23
C HIS A 78 -4.85 3.27 9.45
N LEU A 79 -5.56 4.01 10.32
CA LEU A 79 -5.98 3.57 11.66
C LEU A 79 -7.50 3.57 11.79
#